data_AF-A0A699X011-F1
#
_entry.id   AF-A0A699X011-F1
#
_cell.length_a   1.000
_cell.length_b   1.000
_cell.length_c   1.000
_cell.angle_alpha   90.00
_cell.angle_beta   90.00
_cell.angle_gamma   90.00
#
_symmetry.space_group_name_H-M   'P 1'
#
loop_
_entity.id
_entity.type
_entity.pdbx_description
1 polymer ?
#
loop_
_entity_poly.entity_id
_entity_poly.type
_entity_poly.pdbx_seq_one_letter_code
_entity_poly.pdbx_strand_id
1 'polypeptide(L)'
;ALKRKPQTEAQARKNMMLYLKNVASFKMDYFKGMSYDDILPIFEAKFNSNVAFLMKTKEQIEEEESKVIKTLNETPVEKAAKRQKLDEEVEELKRHLQIMPNEDDDVYTEATPL
;
A
#
# COMPACT_ATOMS: atom_id res chain seq x y z
N ALA A 1 22.07 -41.17 -2.47
CA ALA A 1 21.86 -39.82 -1.90
C ALA A 1 23.18 -39.04 -1.97
N LEU A 2 23.21 -37.85 -2.58
CA LEU A 2 24.40 -36.99 -2.52
C LEU A 2 24.58 -36.50 -1.07
N LYS A 3 25.58 -37.03 -0.37
CA LYS A 3 26.03 -36.46 0.90
C LYS A 3 26.62 -35.08 0.61
N ARG A 4 25.87 -34.01 0.86
CA ARG A 4 26.45 -32.65 0.89
C ARG A 4 27.50 -32.64 1.99
N LYS A 5 28.71 -32.16 1.68
CA LYS A 5 29.75 -31.97 2.70
C LYS A 5 29.22 -30.99 3.76
N PRO A 6 29.57 -31.16 5.04
CA PRO A 6 29.28 -30.16 6.05
C PRO A 6 29.82 -28.81 5.56
N GLN A 7 28.97 -27.79 5.54
CA GLN A 7 29.38 -26.46 5.14
C GLN A 7 30.27 -25.89 6.24
N THR A 8 31.50 -25.47 5.90
CA THR A 8 32.43 -24.91 6.88
C THR A 8 32.00 -23.49 7.26
N GLU A 9 32.36 -23.05 8.46
CA GLU A 9 32.08 -21.69 8.95
C GLU A 9 32.61 -20.61 7.99
N ALA A 10 33.79 -20.80 7.40
CA ALA A 10 34.33 -19.91 6.37
C ALA A 10 33.44 -19.82 5.12
N GLN A 11 32.81 -20.93 4.73
CA GLN A 11 31.88 -20.96 3.60
C GLN A 11 30.55 -20.28 3.96
N ALA A 12 30.04 -20.50 5.18
CA ALA A 12 28.85 -19.81 5.68
C ALA A 12 29.09 -18.29 5.75
N ARG A 13 30.23 -17.86 6.30
CA ARG A 13 30.67 -16.46 6.34
C ARG A 13 30.70 -15.84 4.94
N LYS A 14 31.31 -16.53 3.96
CA LYS A 14 31.37 -16.05 2.57
C LYS A 14 29.96 -15.87 1.97
N ASN A 15 29.05 -16.80 2.22
CA ASN A 15 27.68 -16.70 1.75
C ASN A 15 26.93 -15.52 2.38
N MET A 16 27.10 -15.28 3.68
CA MET A 16 26.48 -14.13 4.37
C MET A 16 26.98 -12.79 3.82
N MET A 17 28.29 -12.64 3.61
CA MET A 17 28.86 -11.42 3.01
C MET A 17 28.32 -11.19 1.59
N LEU A 18 28.20 -12.24 0.78
CA LEU A 18 27.67 -12.14 -0.58
C LEU A 18 26.19 -11.75 -0.57
N TYR A 19 25.39 -12.32 0.34
CA TYR A 19 23.98 -11.93 0.52
C TYR A 19 23.87 -10.45 0.88
N LEU A 20 24.61 -9.99 1.89
CA LEU A 20 24.60 -8.60 2.33
C LEU A 20 25.04 -7.64 1.22
N LYS A 21 26.05 -8.02 0.42
CA LYS A 21 26.43 -7.27 -0.78
C LYS A 21 25.28 -7.14 -1.78
N ASN A 22 24.56 -8.23 -2.07
CA ASN A 22 23.52 -8.21 -3.10
C ASN A 22 22.24 -7.52 -2.63
N VAL A 23 21.88 -7.70 -1.36
CA VAL A 23 20.58 -7.31 -0.82
C VAL A 23 20.60 -5.94 -0.13
N ALA A 24 21.75 -5.56 0.41
CA ALA A 24 21.92 -4.28 1.10
C ALA A 24 23.10 -3.46 0.55
N SER A 25 23.67 -3.87 -0.58
CA SER A 25 24.74 -3.13 -1.27
C SER A 25 25.98 -2.89 -0.41
N PHE A 26 26.21 -3.72 0.61
CA PHE A 26 27.43 -3.64 1.42
C PHE A 26 28.66 -3.89 0.54
N LYS A 27 29.69 -3.07 0.73
CA LYS A 27 30.98 -3.30 0.09
C LYS A 27 31.69 -4.48 0.78
N MET A 28 32.43 -5.28 0.01
CA MET A 28 33.13 -6.46 0.57
C MET A 28 34.30 -6.08 1.50
N ASP A 29 34.85 -4.88 1.35
CA ASP A 29 35.92 -4.36 2.19
C ASP A 29 35.48 -4.09 3.63
N TYR A 30 34.21 -3.76 3.85
CA TYR A 30 33.60 -3.64 5.18
C TYR A 30 33.79 -4.91 6.03
N PHE A 31 33.71 -6.09 5.40
CA PHE A 31 33.83 -7.37 6.09
C PHE A 31 35.27 -7.88 6.27
N LYS A 32 36.28 -7.09 5.86
CA LYS A 32 37.70 -7.46 6.07
C LYS A 32 38.00 -7.50 7.56
N GLY A 33 38.58 -8.61 8.02
CA GLY A 33 38.93 -8.81 9.43
C GLY A 33 37.78 -9.23 10.35
N MET A 34 36.51 -9.07 9.95
CA MET A 34 35.37 -9.50 10.76
C MET A 34 35.24 -11.03 10.83
N SER A 35 34.95 -11.59 12.01
CA SER A 35 34.72 -13.01 12.21
C SER A 35 33.33 -13.46 11.74
N TYR A 36 33.01 -14.75 11.87
CA TYR A 36 31.65 -15.24 11.65
C TYR A 36 30.67 -14.61 12.64
N ASP A 37 31.04 -14.57 13.93
CA ASP A 37 30.21 -14.03 15.01
C ASP A 37 29.95 -12.54 14.89
N ASP A 38 30.87 -11.78 14.28
CA ASP A 38 30.66 -10.35 14.00
C ASP A 38 29.65 -10.13 12.85
N ILE A 39 29.64 -11.02 11.85
CA ILE A 39 28.83 -10.89 10.64
C ILE A 39 27.42 -11.43 10.85
N LEU A 40 27.27 -12.45 11.70
CA LEU A 40 26.01 -13.14 11.93
C LEU A 40 24.88 -12.19 12.38
N PRO A 41 25.07 -11.30 13.37
CA PRO A 41 24.02 -10.36 13.80
C PRO A 41 23.57 -9.41 12.68
N ILE A 42 24.52 -8.96 11.84
CA ILE A 42 24.22 -8.06 10.71
C ILE A 42 23.38 -8.78 9.67
N PHE A 43 23.75 -10.04 9.38
CA PHE A 43 22.99 -10.90 8.48
C PHE A 43 21.58 -11.16 8.99
N GLU A 44 21.44 -11.58 10.26
CA GLU A 44 20.15 -11.88 10.88
C GLU A 44 19.24 -10.66 10.90
N ALA A 45 19.75 -9.49 11.29
CA ALA A 45 18.98 -8.25 11.28
C ALA A 45 18.43 -7.93 9.88
N LYS A 46 19.27 -8.05 8.83
CA LYS A 46 18.84 -7.79 7.46
C LYS A 46 17.87 -8.86 6.94
N PHE A 47 18.14 -10.13 7.24
CA PHE A 47 17.29 -11.25 6.85
C PHE A 47 15.89 -11.13 7.47
N ASN A 48 15.81 -10.89 8.77
CA ASN A 48 14.54 -10.73 9.49
C ASN A 48 13.74 -9.53 8.97
N SER A 49 14.41 -8.40 8.70
CA SER A 49 13.77 -7.24 8.08
C SER A 49 13.16 -7.58 6.70
N ASN A 50 13.88 -8.35 5.88
CA ASN A 50 13.36 -8.77 4.57
C ASN A 50 12.20 -9.76 4.68
N VAL A 51 12.26 -10.71 5.62
CA VAL A 51 11.16 -11.64 5.88
C VAL A 51 9.91 -10.88 6.33
N ALA A 52 10.06 -9.92 7.24
CA ALA A 52 8.95 -9.08 7.70
C ALA A 52 8.34 -8.27 6.56
N PHE A 53 9.17 -7.69 5.68
CA PHE A 53 8.71 -6.98 4.49
C PHE A 53 7.92 -7.90 3.54
N LEU A 54 8.44 -9.09 3.24
CA LEU A 54 7.77 -10.05 2.36
C LEU A 54 6.43 -10.53 2.92
N MET A 55 6.35 -10.78 4.23
CA MET A 55 5.10 -11.18 4.89
C MET A 55 4.06 -10.07 4.79
N LYS A 56 4.45 -8.82 5.06
CA LYS A 56 3.56 -7.66 4.94
C LYS A 56 3.03 -7.49 3.51
N THR A 57 3.91 -7.61 2.51
CA THR A 57 3.50 -7.49 1.10
C THR A 57 2.55 -8.62 0.69
N LYS A 58 2.79 -9.85 1.16
CA LYS A 58 1.90 -10.98 0.90
C LYS A 58 0.50 -10.76 1.48
N GLU A 59 0.41 -10.29 2.72
CA GLU A 59 -0.86 -9.98 3.38
C GLU A 59 -1.63 -8.88 2.64
N GLN A 60 -0.93 -7.82 2.19
CA GLN A 60 -1.55 -6.75 1.40
C GLN A 60 -2.12 -7.26 0.07
N ILE A 61 -1.39 -8.11 -0.64
CA ILE A 61 -1.85 -8.70 -1.90
C ILE A 61 -3.08 -9.58 -1.65
N GLU A 62 -3.07 -10.42 -0.62
CA GLU A 62 -4.20 -11.28 -0.26
C GLU A 62 -5.44 -10.46 0.14
N GLU A 63 -5.25 -9.37 0.88
CA GLU A 63 -6.33 -8.44 1.24
C GLU A 63 -6.94 -7.78 -0.01
N GLU A 64 -6.10 -7.27 -0.92
CA GLU A 64 -6.55 -6.68 -2.19
C GLU A 64 -7.28 -7.70 -3.07
N GLU A 65 -6.76 -8.92 -3.22
CA GLU A 65 -7.41 -10.00 -3.95
C GLU A 65 -8.79 -10.31 -3.34
N SER A 66 -8.89 -10.38 -2.00
CA SER A 66 -10.18 -10.61 -1.32
C SER A 66 -11.20 -9.50 -1.57
N LYS A 67 -10.76 -8.23 -1.64
CA LYS A 67 -11.60 -7.08 -1.96
C LYS A 67 -12.07 -7.13 -3.41
N VAL A 68 -11.18 -7.46 -4.34
CA VAL A 68 -11.53 -7.63 -5.75
C VAL A 68 -12.52 -8.78 -5.94
N ILE A 69 -12.30 -9.92 -5.29
CA ILE A 69 -13.23 -11.07 -5.36
C ILE A 69 -14.61 -10.70 -4.79
N LYS A 70 -14.67 -9.97 -3.66
CA LYS A 70 -15.94 -9.48 -3.09
C LYS A 70 -16.69 -8.56 -4.04
N THR A 71 -16.00 -7.64 -4.71
CA THR A 71 -16.63 -6.72 -5.68
C THR A 71 -17.06 -7.41 -6.98
N LEU A 72 -16.37 -8.49 -7.38
CA LEU A 72 -16.75 -9.31 -8.54
C LEU A 72 -17.96 -10.21 -8.27
N ASN A 73 -17.99 -10.87 -7.11
CA ASN A 73 -19.09 -11.76 -6.70
C ASN A 73 -20.36 -10.99 -6.29
N GLU A 74 -20.28 -9.67 -6.21
CA GLU A 74 -21.41 -8.79 -5.94
C GLU A 74 -22.46 -8.94 -7.04
N THR A 75 -23.67 -9.34 -6.63
CA THR A 75 -24.74 -9.68 -7.57
C THR A 75 -25.25 -8.43 -8.31
N PRO A 76 -25.81 -8.56 -9.54
CA PRO A 76 -26.41 -7.43 -10.25
C PRO A 76 -27.48 -6.71 -9.44
N VAL A 77 -28.22 -7.45 -8.58
CA VAL A 77 -29.24 -6.91 -7.68
C VAL A 77 -28.63 -6.05 -6.57
N GLU A 78 -27.56 -6.49 -5.92
CA GLU A 78 -26.86 -5.69 -4.90
C GLU A 78 -26.17 -4.47 -5.51
N LYS A 79 -25.56 -4.60 -6.70
CA LYS A 79 -25.00 -3.48 -7.46
C LYS A 79 -26.06 -2.46 -7.87
N ALA A 80 -27.22 -2.92 -8.32
CA ALA A 80 -28.35 -2.05 -8.67
C ALA A 80 -28.90 -1.34 -7.41
N ALA A 81 -29.07 -2.06 -6.30
CA ALA A 81 -29.54 -1.48 -5.04
C ALA A 81 -28.57 -0.43 -4.48
N LYS A 82 -27.24 -0.66 -4.58
CA LYS A 82 -26.23 0.35 -4.19
C LYS A 82 -26.25 1.58 -5.09
N ARG A 83 -26.40 1.42 -6.41
CA ARG A 83 -26.54 2.54 -7.35
C ARG A 83 -27.81 3.35 -7.10
N GLN A 84 -28.93 2.67 -6.84
CA GLN A 84 -30.22 3.30 -6.64
C GLN A 84 -30.23 4.17 -5.36
N LYS A 85 -29.62 3.70 -4.27
CA LYS A 85 -29.42 4.52 -3.06
C LYS A 85 -28.53 5.73 -3.31
N LEU A 86 -27.49 5.57 -4.12
CA LEU A 86 -26.55 6.66 -4.43
C LEU A 86 -27.20 7.73 -5.31
N ASP A 87 -28.03 7.33 -6.28
CA ASP A 87 -28.84 8.27 -7.07
C ASP A 87 -29.86 9.03 -6.20
N GLU A 88 -30.45 8.37 -5.20
CA GLU A 88 -31.41 8.97 -4.28
C GLU A 88 -30.75 10.02 -3.35
N GLU A 89 -29.57 9.72 -2.81
CA GLU A 89 -28.75 10.67 -2.03
C GLU A 89 -28.28 11.86 -2.90
N VAL A 90 -27.92 11.62 -4.17
CA VAL A 90 -27.53 12.69 -5.10
C VAL A 90 -28.71 13.63 -5.40
N GLU A 91 -29.92 13.10 -5.61
CA GLU A 91 -31.12 13.90 -5.82
C GLU A 91 -31.54 14.67 -4.56
N GLU A 92 -31.38 14.06 -3.38
CA GLU A 92 -31.57 14.76 -2.10
C GLU A 92 -30.55 15.89 -1.93
N LEU A 93 -29.27 15.67 -2.21
CA LEU A 93 -28.23 16.68 -2.14
C LEU A 93 -28.48 17.83 -3.12
N LYS A 94 -28.94 17.51 -4.34
CA LYS A 94 -29.32 18.50 -5.36
C LYS A 94 -30.50 19.37 -4.90
N ARG A 95 -31.50 18.79 -4.24
CA ARG A 95 -32.58 19.57 -3.60
C ARG A 95 -32.05 20.49 -2.50
N HIS A 96 -31.12 20.02 -1.67
CA HIS A 96 -30.52 20.84 -0.63
C HIS A 96 -29.64 21.98 -1.18
N LEU A 97 -28.99 21.77 -2.33
CA LEU A 97 -28.20 22.81 -3.03
C LEU A 97 -29.06 23.77 -3.86
N GLN A 98 -30.32 23.44 -4.14
CA GLN A 98 -31.27 24.33 -4.80
C GLN A 98 -31.80 25.37 -3.80
N ILE A 99 -30.88 26.19 -3.28
CA ILE A 99 -31.19 27.47 -2.66
C ILE A 99 -31.62 28.39 -3.82
N MET A 100 -32.87 28.85 -3.76
CA MET A 100 -33.50 29.72 -4.75
C MET A 100 -32.59 30.90 -5.12
N PRO A 101 -32.45 31.27 -6.41
CA PRO A 101 -32.16 32.66 -6.73
C PRO A 101 -33.32 33.47 -6.16
N ASN A 102 -33.03 34.33 -5.18
CA ASN A 102 -34.01 35.26 -4.64
C ASN A 102 -34.36 36.22 -5.78
N GLU A 103 -35.54 36.08 -6.37
CA GLU A 103 -36.02 36.99 -7.42
C GLU A 103 -36.48 38.35 -6.88
N ASP A 104 -36.36 38.60 -5.58
CA ASP A 104 -36.69 39.89 -4.99
C ASP A 104 -35.45 40.81 -4.94
N ASP A 105 -35.08 41.40 -6.08
CA ASP A 105 -34.32 42.66 -6.12
C ASP A 105 -35.06 43.67 -7.01
N ASP A 106 -36.34 43.87 -6.66
CA ASP A 106 -37.23 44.86 -7.23
C ASP A 106 -37.05 46.22 -6.52
N VAL A 107 -35.87 46.83 -6.59
CA VAL A 107 -35.69 48.21 -6.10
C VAL A 107 -35.81 49.19 -7.26
N TYR A 108 -37.06 49.55 -7.54
CA TYR A 108 -37.48 50.71 -8.31
C TYR A 108 -36.76 51.97 -7.81
N THR A 109 -35.85 52.53 -8.61
CA THR A 109 -35.43 53.93 -8.45
C THR A 109 -35.60 54.67 -9.77
N GLU A 110 -36.82 55.18 -9.95
CA GLU A 110 -37.14 56.15 -10.97
C GLU A 110 -36.44 57.47 -10.61
N ALA A 111 -35.38 57.81 -11.33
CA ALA A 111 -34.68 59.09 -11.16
C ALA A 111 -35.33 60.16 -12.03
N THR A 112 -35.96 61.14 -11.40
CA THR A 112 -36.42 62.40 -12.01
C THR A 112 -35.20 63.19 -12.53
N PRO A 113 -35.13 63.56 -13.82
CA PRO A 113 -34.07 64.42 -14.32
C PRO A 113 -34.43 65.90 -14.09
N LEU A 114 -33.47 66.66 -13.55
CA LEU A 114 -33.44 68.14 -13.56
C LEU A 114 -32.75 68.64 -14.83
#